data_AF-A0A563EG85-F1
#
_entry.id   AF-A0A563EG85-F1
#
_cell.length_a   1.000
_cell.length_b   1.000
_cell.length_c   1.000
_cell.angle_alpha   90.00
_cell.angle_beta   90.00
_cell.angle_gamma   90.00
#
_symmetry.space_group_name_H-M   'P 1'
#
loop_
_entity.id
_entity.type
_entity.pdbx_description
1 polymer ?
#
loop_
_entity_poly.entity_id
_entity_poly.type
_entity_poly.pdbx_seq_one_letter_code
_entity_poly.pdbx_strand_id
1 'polypeptide(L)'
;TPHTHADEPRPDPAEAHARHAEPTPAGVSHHGGDPDMGDLPHRVPNDPRFFTADVHITPDGRARIGGHDYTPAEYADMLRRSGYDGSKPVRLIGCDAASNDFAQQLSRHLDAPVVAPTKPAWTDANGRVFTSDVDITPDGTRQPKIPPNGEWETHHPDGSKTKASDDGYAPGSDKNTDGADAKDRGEDTGSKGDEEPEERPKPLSAGDERVDDPPHFPDAEDPGRAPDTRDPEFERDKSRGAIVEQIDPTDTSRVTTKNGLIETIDGKPVKEYVQDLSKSRAVSQHAPNMESGDGPCSAVAIDRKTGLITEGVNGQADDLIEPENLHPLLRDNYMDMAEWKHPIMRSETDAAQMPVLGENGKALKDAEGKVITKDAVLDGRAHFDDPMRHAEVKAVNELLWERQRAFEDAWRKQHGADSVPPPLSREVLDEMRFDPRWTDEVVKKGNVVRELGGEAPACGNCNSILRDVPSYSGRYHFPPGDHRRNATLEPPVTE
;
A
#
# COMPACT_ATOMS: atom_id res chain seq x y z
N THR A 1 -8.25 -27.60 1.63
CA THR A 1 -6.85 -27.20 1.46
C THR A 1 -6.77 -26.39 0.18
N PRO A 2 -6.79 -25.06 0.24
CA PRO A 2 -6.40 -24.25 -0.90
C PRO A 2 -4.89 -23.98 -0.80
N HIS A 3 -4.16 -24.39 -1.83
CA HIS A 3 -2.75 -24.11 -1.99
C HIS A 3 -2.60 -22.67 -2.51
N THR A 4 -1.95 -21.79 -1.75
CA THR A 4 -1.52 -20.47 -2.24
C THR A 4 -0.20 -20.65 -2.98
N HIS A 5 -0.22 -20.30 -4.27
CA HIS A 5 0.91 -20.39 -5.19
C HIS A 5 1.85 -19.20 -4.96
N ALA A 6 2.83 -19.35 -4.08
CA ALA A 6 3.95 -18.42 -3.96
C ALA A 6 5.26 -19.22 -3.88
N ASP A 7 5.53 -19.99 -4.94
CA ASP A 7 6.84 -20.57 -5.27
C ASP A 7 6.84 -21.30 -6.64
N GLU A 8 5.92 -20.96 -7.56
CA GLU A 8 5.96 -21.57 -8.89
C GLU A 8 6.96 -20.80 -9.79
N PRO A 9 7.96 -21.48 -10.38
CA PRO A 9 8.82 -20.86 -11.38
C PRO A 9 7.94 -20.32 -12.51
N ARG A 10 8.29 -19.14 -13.05
CA ARG A 10 7.60 -18.54 -14.21
C ARG A 10 7.35 -19.63 -15.27
N PRO A 11 6.09 -19.95 -15.59
CA PRO A 11 5.75 -20.96 -16.58
C PRO A 11 6.35 -20.63 -17.94
N ASP A 12 6.67 -21.65 -18.73
CA ASP A 12 7.02 -21.40 -20.12
C ASP A 12 5.80 -20.87 -20.90
N PRO A 13 6.02 -20.19 -22.05
CA PRO A 13 4.91 -19.62 -22.81
C PRO A 13 3.82 -20.62 -23.24
N ALA A 14 4.18 -21.88 -23.46
CA ALA A 14 3.21 -22.90 -23.86
C ALA A 14 2.34 -23.33 -22.68
N GLU A 15 2.92 -23.43 -21.49
CA GLU A 15 2.22 -23.73 -20.25
C GLU A 15 1.30 -22.58 -19.84
N ALA A 16 1.78 -21.34 -19.85
CA ALA A 16 0.95 -20.17 -19.56
C ALA A 16 -0.22 -20.04 -20.53
N HIS A 17 0.02 -20.26 -21.83
CA HIS A 17 -1.04 -20.32 -22.83
C HIS A 17 -2.05 -21.44 -22.52
N ALA A 18 -1.60 -22.65 -22.19
CA ALA A 18 -2.50 -23.75 -21.88
C ALA A 18 -3.37 -23.51 -20.64
N ARG A 19 -2.85 -22.75 -19.65
CA ARG A 19 -3.56 -22.43 -18.40
C ARG A 19 -4.55 -21.26 -18.56
N HIS A 20 -4.17 -20.22 -19.31
CA HIS A 20 -4.87 -18.93 -19.29
C HIS A 20 -5.48 -18.51 -20.63
N ALA A 21 -5.26 -19.26 -21.72
CA ALA A 21 -5.88 -18.92 -22.99
C ALA A 21 -7.30 -19.48 -23.10
N GLU A 22 -8.23 -18.60 -23.47
CA GLU A 22 -9.61 -18.92 -23.73
C GLU A 22 -9.99 -18.53 -25.16
N PRO A 23 -10.58 -19.45 -25.96
CA PRO A 23 -11.10 -19.09 -27.27
C PRO A 23 -12.31 -18.16 -27.10
N THR A 24 -12.33 -17.06 -27.85
CA THR A 24 -13.44 -16.10 -27.88
C THR A 24 -14.08 -16.08 -29.27
N PRO A 25 -15.29 -15.52 -29.44
CA PRO A 25 -15.86 -15.35 -30.78
C PRO A 25 -14.96 -14.55 -31.74
N ALA A 26 -14.15 -13.62 -31.21
CA ALA A 26 -13.30 -12.73 -32.00
C ALA A 26 -11.86 -13.23 -32.19
N GLY A 27 -11.44 -14.29 -31.49
CA GLY A 27 -10.09 -14.85 -31.55
C GLY A 27 -9.73 -15.54 -30.24
N VAL A 28 -8.82 -14.94 -29.48
CA VAL A 28 -8.33 -15.48 -28.21
C VAL A 28 -8.25 -14.40 -27.13
N SER A 29 -8.50 -14.80 -25.90
CA SER A 29 -8.21 -14.04 -24.69
C SER A 29 -7.18 -14.79 -23.86
N HIS A 30 -6.26 -14.07 -23.22
CA HIS A 30 -5.32 -14.62 -22.24
C HIS A 30 -5.64 -14.17 -20.81
N HIS A 31 -6.91 -13.89 -20.55
CA HIS A 31 -7.47 -13.53 -19.23
C HIS A 31 -8.12 -14.74 -18.52
N GLY A 32 -7.82 -15.98 -18.93
CA GLY A 32 -8.37 -17.16 -18.25
C GLY A 32 -7.94 -17.20 -16.77
N GLY A 33 -8.90 -17.19 -15.86
CA GLY A 33 -8.66 -17.11 -14.41
C GLY A 33 -8.43 -15.69 -13.87
N ASP A 34 -8.58 -14.66 -14.69
CA ASP A 34 -8.56 -13.25 -14.31
C ASP A 34 -9.96 -12.80 -13.83
N PRO A 35 -10.15 -12.54 -12.52
CA PRO A 35 -11.47 -12.19 -11.99
C PRO A 35 -11.94 -10.80 -12.43
N ASP A 36 -11.01 -9.91 -12.78
CA ASP A 36 -11.33 -8.51 -13.09
C ASP A 36 -11.93 -8.42 -14.48
N MET A 37 -11.45 -9.23 -15.40
CA MET A 37 -11.92 -9.23 -16.78
C MET A 37 -13.24 -9.98 -16.97
N GLY A 38 -13.54 -10.95 -16.10
CA GLY A 38 -14.79 -11.70 -16.10
C GLY A 38 -15.11 -12.28 -17.49
N ASP A 39 -16.33 -12.06 -17.98
CA ASP A 39 -16.76 -12.56 -19.29
C ASP A 39 -16.60 -11.52 -20.43
N LEU A 40 -16.02 -10.35 -20.17
CA LEU A 40 -15.93 -9.26 -21.15
C LEU A 40 -15.20 -9.65 -22.45
N PRO A 41 -14.07 -10.38 -22.43
CA PRO A 41 -13.43 -10.82 -23.67
C PRO A 41 -14.33 -11.67 -24.57
N HIS A 42 -15.26 -12.45 -23.99
CA HIS A 42 -16.23 -13.27 -24.72
C HIS A 42 -17.37 -12.46 -25.34
N ARG A 43 -17.57 -11.22 -24.89
CA ARG A 43 -18.60 -10.31 -25.43
C ARG A 43 -18.12 -9.54 -26.65
N VAL A 44 -16.81 -9.43 -26.87
CA VAL A 44 -16.25 -8.75 -28.04
C VAL A 44 -16.72 -9.46 -29.32
N PRO A 45 -17.40 -8.76 -30.24
CA PRO A 45 -17.91 -9.38 -31.44
C PRO A 45 -16.78 -9.73 -32.40
N ASN A 46 -16.98 -10.84 -33.12
CA ASN A 46 -16.09 -11.25 -34.18
C ASN A 46 -16.08 -10.21 -35.31
N ASP A 47 -14.89 -9.68 -35.63
CA ASP A 47 -14.68 -8.93 -36.85
C ASP A 47 -13.89 -9.80 -37.83
N PRO A 48 -14.49 -10.25 -38.94
CA PRO A 48 -13.85 -11.19 -39.85
C PRO A 48 -12.59 -10.62 -40.52
N ARG A 49 -12.33 -9.32 -40.44
CA ARG A 49 -11.11 -8.67 -40.96
C ARG A 49 -9.88 -8.89 -40.07
N PHE A 50 -10.08 -9.25 -38.80
CA PHE A 50 -9.02 -9.34 -37.80
C PHE A 50 -8.99 -10.72 -37.15
N PHE A 51 -7.83 -11.05 -36.59
CA PHE A 51 -7.73 -11.98 -35.47
C PHE A 51 -7.61 -11.15 -34.18
N THR A 52 -8.57 -11.23 -33.27
CA THR A 52 -8.54 -10.42 -32.04
C THR A 52 -7.77 -11.15 -30.94
N ALA A 53 -6.80 -10.46 -30.34
CA ALA A 53 -6.05 -10.93 -29.20
C ALA A 53 -6.31 -9.97 -28.03
N ASP A 54 -6.80 -10.48 -26.90
CA ASP A 54 -7.15 -9.70 -25.69
C ASP A 54 -6.25 -10.12 -24.53
N VAL A 55 -5.43 -9.18 -24.03
CA VAL A 55 -4.41 -9.44 -23.00
C VAL A 55 -4.04 -8.15 -22.26
N HIS A 56 -3.60 -8.27 -21.01
CA HIS A 56 -2.93 -7.17 -20.31
C HIS A 56 -1.58 -6.86 -20.96
N ILE A 57 -1.32 -5.58 -21.19
CA ILE A 57 -0.03 -5.08 -21.69
C ILE A 57 0.53 -4.13 -20.64
N THR A 58 1.77 -4.37 -20.27
CA THR A 58 2.50 -3.63 -19.24
C THR A 58 3.07 -2.32 -19.81
N PRO A 59 3.37 -1.31 -18.98
CA PRO A 59 4.00 -0.07 -19.43
C PRO A 59 5.36 -0.29 -20.11
N ASP A 60 6.13 -1.31 -19.69
CA ASP A 60 7.43 -1.65 -20.27
C ASP A 60 7.34 -2.48 -21.58
N GLY A 61 6.13 -2.74 -22.07
CA GLY A 61 5.91 -3.41 -23.34
C GLY A 61 6.07 -4.93 -23.24
N ARG A 62 5.36 -5.55 -22.30
CA ARG A 62 5.22 -7.01 -22.14
C ARG A 62 3.76 -7.42 -22.04
N ALA A 63 3.47 -8.70 -22.30
CA ALA A 63 2.16 -9.29 -22.08
C ALA A 63 2.11 -9.96 -20.71
N ARG A 64 1.20 -9.52 -19.84
CA ARG A 64 1.01 -10.05 -18.48
C ARG A 64 -0.06 -11.14 -18.53
N ILE A 65 0.32 -12.38 -18.23
CA ILE A 65 -0.57 -13.56 -18.30
C ILE A 65 -0.35 -14.41 -17.06
N GLY A 66 -1.40 -14.63 -16.27
CA GLY A 66 -1.31 -15.40 -15.02
C GLY A 66 -0.31 -14.83 -14.02
N GLY A 67 -0.17 -13.50 -13.96
CA GLY A 67 0.79 -12.81 -13.09
C GLY A 67 2.25 -12.81 -13.58
N HIS A 68 2.52 -13.26 -14.80
CA HIS A 68 3.88 -13.31 -15.36
C HIS A 68 4.02 -12.57 -16.68
N ASP A 69 5.21 -12.01 -16.92
CA ASP A 69 5.48 -11.14 -18.06
C ASP A 69 6.17 -11.80 -19.24
N TYR A 70 5.54 -11.78 -20.41
CA TYR A 70 6.03 -12.39 -21.64
C TYR A 70 6.42 -11.33 -22.67
N THR A 71 7.55 -11.55 -23.33
CA THR A 71 8.02 -10.69 -24.42
C THR A 71 7.07 -10.74 -25.63
N PRO A 72 7.09 -9.74 -26.53
CA PRO A 72 6.32 -9.77 -27.77
C PRO A 72 6.60 -11.01 -28.63
N ALA A 73 7.82 -11.54 -28.60
CA ALA A 73 8.21 -12.76 -29.30
C ALA A 73 7.52 -14.00 -28.71
N GLU A 74 7.54 -14.14 -27.39
CA GLU A 74 6.87 -15.25 -26.69
C GLU A 74 5.35 -15.18 -26.88
N TYR A 75 4.78 -13.98 -26.82
CA TYR A 75 3.35 -13.79 -27.06
C TYR A 75 2.96 -14.11 -28.51
N ALA A 76 3.79 -13.77 -29.50
CA ALA A 76 3.57 -14.18 -30.89
C ALA A 76 3.46 -15.71 -31.04
N ASP A 77 4.29 -16.46 -30.31
CA ASP A 77 4.22 -17.92 -30.30
C ASP A 77 2.94 -18.44 -29.62
N MET A 78 2.46 -17.78 -28.58
CA MET A 78 1.17 -18.09 -27.98
C MET A 78 0.02 -17.87 -28.98
N LEU A 79 0.01 -16.76 -29.72
CA LEU A 79 -1.03 -16.49 -30.72
C LEU A 79 -1.08 -17.56 -31.82
N ARG A 80 0.08 -18.03 -32.29
CA ARG A 80 0.16 -19.15 -33.25
C ARG A 80 -0.46 -20.43 -32.68
N ARG A 81 -0.24 -20.71 -31.39
CA ARG A 81 -0.85 -21.86 -30.70
C ARG A 81 -2.36 -21.72 -30.56
N SER A 82 -2.87 -20.49 -30.42
CA SER A 82 -4.30 -20.16 -30.44
C SER A 82 -4.94 -20.31 -31.84
N GLY A 83 -4.18 -20.72 -32.86
CA GLY A 83 -4.68 -20.91 -34.22
C GLY A 83 -4.52 -19.68 -35.12
N TYR A 84 -3.74 -18.67 -34.72
CA TYR A 84 -3.35 -17.60 -35.63
C TYR A 84 -2.43 -18.12 -36.74
N ASP A 85 -2.87 -17.99 -37.99
CA ASP A 85 -2.21 -18.55 -39.17
C ASP A 85 -1.50 -17.49 -40.04
N GLY A 86 -1.48 -16.24 -39.61
CA GLY A 86 -0.90 -15.12 -40.37
C GLY A 86 -1.80 -14.58 -41.50
N SER A 87 -3.01 -15.12 -41.69
CA SER A 87 -3.88 -14.74 -42.82
C SER A 87 -4.55 -13.37 -42.66
N LYS A 88 -4.59 -12.83 -41.44
CA LYS A 88 -5.26 -11.56 -41.10
C LYS A 88 -4.37 -10.70 -40.19
N PRO A 89 -4.54 -9.36 -40.20
CA PRO A 89 -3.98 -8.50 -39.17
C PRO A 89 -4.49 -8.89 -37.77
N VAL A 90 -3.66 -8.67 -36.75
CA VAL A 90 -4.08 -8.83 -35.35
C VAL A 90 -4.71 -7.52 -34.86
N ARG A 91 -5.89 -7.60 -34.24
CA ARG A 91 -6.46 -6.50 -33.44
C ARG A 91 -6.11 -6.79 -31.98
N LEU A 92 -5.15 -6.05 -31.45
CA LEU A 92 -4.66 -6.22 -30.09
C LEU A 92 -5.47 -5.33 -29.15
N ILE A 93 -6.21 -5.94 -28.23
CA ILE A 93 -6.88 -5.25 -27.13
C ILE A 93 -5.95 -5.38 -25.93
N GLY A 94 -5.15 -4.34 -25.71
CA GLY A 94 -4.18 -4.28 -24.62
C GLY A 94 -3.75 -2.83 -24.45
N CYS A 95 -3.67 -2.36 -23.20
CA CYS A 95 -3.43 -0.96 -22.89
C CYS A 95 -2.12 -0.45 -23.49
N ASP A 96 -2.17 0.74 -24.08
CA ASP A 96 -1.00 1.51 -24.53
C ASP A 96 -0.10 0.78 -25.55
N ALA A 97 -0.58 -0.31 -26.14
CA ALA A 97 0.25 -1.21 -26.94
C ALA A 97 0.80 -0.57 -28.23
N ALA A 98 0.17 0.51 -28.72
CA ALA A 98 0.71 1.32 -29.82
C ALA A 98 1.81 2.30 -29.38
N SER A 99 1.77 2.70 -28.11
CA SER A 99 2.61 3.74 -27.50
C SER A 99 3.87 3.18 -26.81
N ASN A 100 3.86 1.93 -26.37
CA ASN A 100 4.97 1.28 -25.64
C ASN A 100 5.82 0.30 -26.48
N ASP A 101 5.77 0.41 -27.81
CA ASP A 101 6.50 -0.42 -28.80
C ASP A 101 6.08 -1.90 -28.88
N PHE A 102 5.21 -2.40 -27.98
CA PHE A 102 4.75 -3.80 -27.99
C PHE A 102 4.13 -4.20 -29.34
N ALA A 103 3.20 -3.40 -29.87
CA ALA A 103 2.55 -3.70 -31.15
C ALA A 103 3.52 -3.73 -32.33
N GLN A 104 4.57 -2.90 -32.29
CA GLN A 104 5.60 -2.87 -33.34
C GLN A 104 6.45 -4.14 -33.31
N GLN A 105 6.87 -4.58 -32.11
CA GLN A 105 7.65 -5.79 -31.96
C GLN A 105 6.82 -7.04 -32.27
N LEU A 106 5.57 -7.10 -31.78
CA LEU A 106 4.64 -8.18 -32.10
C LEU A 106 4.42 -8.29 -33.61
N SER A 107 4.22 -7.15 -34.30
CA SER A 107 4.04 -7.13 -35.77
C SER A 107 5.23 -7.75 -36.50
N ARG A 108 6.47 -7.44 -36.07
CA ARG A 108 7.69 -8.05 -36.63
C ARG A 108 7.78 -9.55 -36.35
N HIS A 109 7.43 -9.97 -35.13
CA HIS A 109 7.49 -11.38 -34.76
C HIS A 109 6.43 -12.23 -35.47
N LEU A 110 5.25 -11.67 -35.75
CA LEU A 110 4.18 -12.32 -36.48
C LEU A 110 4.34 -12.25 -38.01
N ASP A 111 5.16 -11.32 -38.51
CA ASP A 111 5.22 -10.93 -39.93
C ASP A 111 3.84 -10.52 -40.48
N ALA A 112 3.08 -9.78 -39.66
CA ALA A 112 1.73 -9.31 -39.99
C ALA A 112 1.42 -7.97 -39.32
N PRO A 113 0.49 -7.15 -39.87
CA PRO A 113 0.10 -5.89 -39.24
C PRO A 113 -0.62 -6.12 -37.90
N VAL A 114 -0.34 -5.24 -36.92
CA VAL A 114 -0.99 -5.23 -35.60
C VAL A 114 -1.69 -3.89 -35.39
N VAL A 115 -2.99 -3.92 -35.13
CA VAL A 115 -3.80 -2.74 -34.80
C VAL A 115 -3.94 -2.65 -33.29
N ALA A 116 -3.51 -1.55 -32.68
CA ALA A 116 -3.43 -1.39 -31.24
C ALA A 116 -3.86 0.02 -30.80
N PRO A 117 -4.31 0.19 -29.55
CA PRO A 117 -4.73 1.47 -29.01
C PRO A 117 -3.52 2.28 -28.50
N THR A 118 -3.62 3.61 -28.56
CA THR A 118 -2.59 4.54 -28.06
C THR A 118 -2.73 4.87 -26.57
N LYS A 119 -3.84 4.47 -25.95
CA LYS A 119 -4.23 4.71 -24.55
C LYS A 119 -4.78 3.41 -23.93
N PRO A 120 -5.22 3.41 -22.65
CA PRO A 120 -5.92 2.27 -22.08
C PRO A 120 -7.09 1.79 -22.96
N ALA A 121 -7.19 0.47 -23.10
CA ALA A 121 -8.16 -0.21 -23.94
C ALA A 121 -9.32 -0.69 -23.08
N TRP A 122 -10.54 -0.21 -23.35
CA TRP A 122 -11.75 -0.46 -22.59
C TRP A 122 -12.69 -1.39 -23.36
N THR A 123 -13.33 -2.32 -22.65
CA THR A 123 -14.46 -3.09 -23.17
C THR A 123 -15.63 -2.96 -22.21
N ASP A 124 -16.80 -2.60 -22.74
CA ASP A 124 -18.04 -2.54 -21.94
C ASP A 124 -18.89 -3.81 -22.02
N ALA A 125 -19.93 -3.86 -21.19
CA ALA A 125 -20.85 -4.99 -21.11
C ALA A 125 -21.53 -5.37 -22.43
N ASN A 126 -21.51 -4.50 -23.46
CA ASN A 126 -22.04 -4.79 -24.81
C ASN A 126 -20.95 -5.29 -25.77
N GLY A 127 -19.73 -5.51 -25.29
CA GLY A 127 -18.59 -5.96 -26.10
C GLY A 127 -17.99 -4.85 -26.97
N ARG A 128 -18.31 -3.58 -26.70
CA ARG A 128 -17.76 -2.46 -27.48
C ARG A 128 -16.37 -2.15 -26.98
N VAL A 129 -15.42 -2.13 -27.91
CA VAL A 129 -14.00 -1.88 -27.61
C VAL A 129 -13.64 -0.47 -28.04
N PHE A 130 -13.06 0.29 -27.11
CA PHE A 130 -12.62 1.66 -27.34
C PHE A 130 -11.38 1.98 -26.51
N THR A 131 -10.80 3.16 -26.70
CA THR A 131 -9.60 3.62 -26.01
C THR A 131 -9.78 5.05 -25.54
N SER A 132 -9.45 5.29 -24.27
CA SER A 132 -9.66 6.58 -23.61
C SER A 132 -8.77 6.71 -22.39
N ASP A 133 -8.53 7.95 -21.97
CA ASP A 133 -7.93 8.25 -20.67
C ASP A 133 -8.76 7.63 -19.53
N VAL A 134 -8.08 7.38 -18.41
CA VAL A 134 -8.69 6.91 -17.15
C VAL A 134 -8.99 8.13 -16.28
N ASP A 135 -10.24 8.26 -15.86
CA ASP A 135 -10.63 9.08 -14.72
C ASP A 135 -10.73 8.15 -13.50
N ILE A 136 -9.96 8.46 -12.46
CA ILE A 136 -10.03 7.72 -11.19
C ILE A 136 -11.05 8.42 -10.30
N THR A 137 -12.12 7.72 -9.94
CA THR A 137 -13.14 8.24 -9.04
C THR A 137 -12.61 8.26 -7.59
N PRO A 138 -13.25 9.04 -6.69
CA PRO A 138 -12.80 9.14 -5.29
C PRO A 138 -12.77 7.82 -4.51
N ASP A 139 -13.40 6.76 -5.02
CA ASP A 139 -13.40 5.40 -4.48
C ASP A 139 -12.33 4.49 -5.12
N GLY A 140 -11.42 5.07 -5.91
CA GLY A 140 -10.36 4.35 -6.61
C GLY A 140 -10.80 3.63 -7.88
N THR A 141 -12.10 3.63 -8.21
CA THR A 141 -12.60 2.96 -9.42
C THR A 141 -12.07 3.65 -10.67
N ARG A 142 -11.52 2.86 -11.59
CA ARG A 142 -11.10 3.33 -12.91
C ARG A 142 -12.33 3.46 -13.80
N GLN A 143 -12.57 4.64 -14.35
CA GLN A 143 -13.62 4.87 -15.34
C GLN A 143 -13.03 5.49 -16.61
N PRO A 144 -13.54 5.16 -17.80
CA PRO A 144 -13.08 5.81 -19.02
C PRO A 144 -13.58 7.24 -19.07
N LYS A 145 -12.76 8.13 -19.62
CA LYS A 145 -13.23 9.44 -20.05
C LYS A 145 -14.17 9.31 -21.25
N ILE A 146 -15.35 9.92 -21.18
CA ILE A 146 -16.37 9.90 -22.26
C ILE A 146 -16.65 11.34 -22.75
N PRO A 147 -16.63 11.62 -24.07
CA PRO A 147 -16.40 10.68 -25.17
C PRO A 147 -14.96 10.16 -25.21
N PRO A 148 -14.74 8.93 -25.75
CA PRO A 148 -13.41 8.35 -25.89
C PRO A 148 -12.44 9.28 -26.62
N ASN A 149 -11.21 9.38 -26.12
CA ASN A 149 -10.24 10.38 -26.61
C ASN A 149 -8.86 9.79 -26.98
N GLY A 150 -8.76 8.46 -27.11
CA GLY A 150 -7.58 7.81 -27.65
C GLY A 150 -7.69 7.57 -29.16
N GLU A 151 -6.65 6.95 -29.72
CA GLU A 151 -6.55 6.64 -31.14
C GLU A 151 -6.17 5.16 -31.33
N TRP A 152 -6.42 4.62 -32.51
CA TRP A 152 -5.93 3.30 -32.90
C TRP A 152 -4.91 3.44 -34.01
N GLU A 153 -3.79 2.75 -33.91
CA GLU A 153 -2.71 2.70 -34.90
C GLU A 153 -2.52 1.28 -35.42
N THR A 154 -2.21 1.15 -36.70
CA THR A 154 -1.73 -0.09 -37.31
C THR A 154 -0.21 -0.01 -37.44
N HIS A 155 0.48 -0.96 -36.82
CA HIS A 155 1.92 -1.17 -36.94
C HIS A 155 2.19 -2.24 -37.99
N HIS A 156 3.15 -1.98 -38.87
CA HIS A 156 3.55 -2.89 -39.94
C HIS A 156 4.90 -3.55 -39.63
N PRO A 157 5.18 -4.75 -40.18
CA PRO A 157 6.44 -5.45 -39.93
C PRO A 157 7.69 -4.66 -40.37
N ASP A 158 7.53 -3.77 -41.38
CA ASP A 158 8.60 -2.91 -41.89
C ASP A 158 8.95 -1.72 -40.99
N GLY A 159 8.23 -1.54 -39.87
CA GLY A 159 8.41 -0.44 -38.93
C GLY A 159 7.57 0.80 -39.21
N SER A 160 6.77 0.80 -40.28
CA SER A 160 5.85 1.89 -40.55
C SER A 160 4.58 1.80 -39.69
N LYS A 161 3.93 2.95 -39.46
CA LYS A 161 2.66 3.04 -38.74
C LYS A 161 1.63 3.80 -39.58
N THR A 162 0.36 3.39 -39.49
CA THR A 162 -0.77 4.08 -40.14
C THR A 162 -1.93 4.22 -39.17
N LYS A 163 -2.58 5.39 -39.15
CA LYS A 163 -3.75 5.62 -38.30
C LYS A 163 -4.92 4.71 -38.71
N ALA A 164 -5.55 4.05 -37.74
CA ALA A 164 -6.67 3.13 -37.93
C ALA A 164 -8.02 3.73 -37.48
N SER A 165 -8.03 4.56 -36.43
CA SER A 165 -9.17 5.39 -36.01
C SER A 165 -8.73 6.60 -35.19
N ASP A 166 -9.54 7.66 -35.17
CA ASP A 166 -9.34 8.90 -34.39
C ASP A 166 -10.50 9.24 -33.44
N ASP A 167 -11.53 8.40 -33.39
CA ASP A 167 -12.72 8.59 -32.56
C ASP A 167 -12.72 7.75 -31.26
N GLY A 168 -11.56 7.17 -30.93
CA GLY A 168 -11.37 6.28 -29.79
C GLY A 168 -11.96 4.87 -29.95
N TYR A 169 -12.76 4.57 -30.98
CA TYR A 169 -13.34 3.24 -31.13
C TYR A 169 -12.41 2.31 -31.92
N ALA A 170 -12.31 1.05 -31.47
CA ALA A 170 -11.60 0.03 -32.23
C ALA A 170 -12.27 -0.14 -33.61
N PRO A 171 -11.51 -0.44 -34.68
CA PRO A 171 -12.11 -0.72 -35.98
C PRO A 171 -13.18 -1.82 -35.86
N GLY A 172 -14.41 -1.49 -36.29
CA GLY A 172 -15.56 -2.39 -36.23
C GLY A 172 -16.43 -2.30 -34.96
N SER A 173 -16.04 -1.50 -33.95
CA SER A 173 -16.87 -1.25 -32.76
C SER A 173 -18.01 -0.28 -33.02
N ASP A 174 -19.11 -0.44 -32.28
CA ASP A 174 -20.21 0.54 -32.22
C ASP A 174 -19.80 1.77 -31.40
N LYS A 175 -20.22 2.96 -31.85
CA LYS A 175 -19.75 4.29 -31.37
C LYS A 175 -20.65 4.93 -30.31
N ASN A 176 -21.31 4.11 -29.49
CA ASN A 176 -22.34 4.58 -28.57
C ASN A 176 -22.10 4.10 -27.13
N THR A 177 -20.94 4.42 -26.54
CA THR A 177 -20.61 4.02 -25.17
C THR A 177 -20.86 5.16 -24.17
N ASP A 178 -21.30 4.82 -22.96
CA ASP A 178 -21.50 5.72 -21.83
C ASP A 178 -20.47 5.50 -20.71
N GLY A 179 -19.62 4.46 -20.84
CA GLY A 179 -18.51 4.16 -19.94
C GLY A 179 -18.87 3.48 -18.61
N ALA A 180 -20.16 3.33 -18.27
CA ALA A 180 -20.58 2.90 -16.93
C ALA A 180 -20.17 1.46 -16.56
N ASP A 181 -20.19 0.56 -17.54
CA ASP A 181 -19.86 -0.86 -17.38
C ASP A 181 -18.54 -1.24 -18.08
N ALA A 182 -17.69 -0.25 -18.38
CA ALA A 182 -16.45 -0.46 -19.11
C ALA A 182 -15.31 -0.85 -18.17
N LYS A 183 -14.53 -1.87 -18.55
CA LYS A 183 -13.28 -2.24 -17.89
C LYS A 183 -12.11 -2.11 -18.85
N ASP A 184 -11.01 -1.54 -18.39
CA ASP A 184 -9.78 -1.50 -19.16
C ASP A 184 -8.94 -2.77 -19.00
N ARG A 185 -7.90 -2.89 -19.81
CA ARG A 185 -6.88 -3.94 -19.72
C ARG A 185 -5.66 -3.42 -18.95
N GLY A 186 -5.83 -2.33 -18.20
CA GLY A 186 -4.85 -1.94 -17.20
C GLY A 186 -4.91 -2.97 -16.09
N GLU A 187 -3.80 -3.23 -15.43
CA GLU A 187 -3.87 -3.96 -14.18
C GLU A 187 -4.81 -3.22 -13.23
N ASP A 188 -5.77 -3.94 -12.66
CA ASP A 188 -6.23 -3.58 -11.33
C ASP A 188 -4.97 -3.65 -10.45
N THR A 189 -4.75 -2.64 -9.61
CA THR A 189 -3.56 -2.47 -8.77
C THR A 189 -3.48 -3.53 -7.64
N GLY A 190 -4.11 -4.69 -7.85
CA GLY A 190 -4.27 -5.82 -6.93
C GLY A 190 -3.29 -6.98 -7.13
N SER A 191 -2.38 -6.95 -8.10
CA SER A 191 -1.21 -7.84 -8.13
C SER A 191 0.08 -7.03 -8.25
N LYS A 192 0.68 -6.68 -7.11
CA LYS A 192 2.07 -6.20 -7.04
C LYS A 192 3.01 -7.36 -7.42
N GLY A 193 3.21 -7.58 -8.71
CA GLY A 193 4.24 -8.47 -9.26
C GLY A 193 5.20 -7.71 -10.16
N ASP A 194 6.36 -7.36 -9.62
CA ASP A 194 7.62 -7.05 -10.31
C ASP A 194 7.64 -5.96 -11.42
N GLU A 195 6.89 -4.87 -11.26
CA GLU A 195 7.31 -3.56 -11.81
C GLU A 195 8.09 -2.80 -10.73
N GLU A 196 9.27 -2.26 -11.07
CA GLU A 196 9.97 -1.31 -10.18
C GLU A 196 8.95 -0.23 -9.79
N PRO A 197 8.65 -0.09 -8.48
CA PRO A 197 7.49 0.65 -8.03
C PRO A 197 7.64 2.12 -8.46
N GLU A 198 6.51 2.78 -8.76
CA GLU A 198 6.39 4.21 -8.50
C GLU A 198 7.11 4.47 -7.17
N GLU A 199 8.20 5.25 -7.18
CA GLU A 199 9.21 5.24 -6.11
C GLU A 199 8.55 5.11 -4.73
N ARG A 200 8.73 3.94 -4.08
CA ARG A 200 8.22 3.69 -2.72
C ARG A 200 8.47 4.94 -1.88
N PRO A 201 7.49 5.47 -1.14
CA PRO A 201 7.65 6.71 -0.40
C PRO A 201 8.90 6.69 0.47
N LYS A 202 9.96 7.40 0.06
CA LYS A 202 11.23 7.40 0.76
C LYS A 202 11.18 8.37 1.95
N PRO A 203 11.36 7.91 3.20
CA PRO A 203 11.34 8.81 4.36
C PRO A 203 12.43 9.88 4.25
N LEU A 204 12.18 11.10 4.73
CA LEU A 204 13.16 12.19 4.69
C LEU A 204 14.50 11.87 5.39
N SER A 205 14.49 10.91 6.32
CA SER A 205 15.68 10.45 7.02
C SER A 205 16.49 9.40 6.26
N ALA A 206 15.93 8.80 5.20
CA ALA A 206 16.60 7.80 4.39
C ALA A 206 17.70 8.46 3.53
N GLY A 207 18.89 7.86 3.55
CA GLY A 207 19.97 8.17 2.62
C GLY A 207 19.79 7.47 1.28
N ASP A 208 20.78 7.53 0.40
CA ASP A 208 20.71 6.93 -0.93
C ASP A 208 21.08 5.45 -0.97
N GLU A 209 21.55 4.90 0.16
CA GLU A 209 21.87 3.49 0.30
C GLU A 209 20.69 2.68 0.83
N ARG A 210 20.44 1.53 0.19
CA ARG A 210 19.55 0.49 0.72
C ARG A 210 20.26 -0.34 1.80
N VAL A 211 19.47 -1.00 2.65
CA VAL A 211 19.99 -2.03 3.55
C VAL A 211 20.37 -3.29 2.76
N ASP A 212 21.36 -4.05 3.26
CA ASP A 212 21.82 -5.26 2.58
C ASP A 212 20.81 -6.41 2.70
N ASP A 213 20.11 -6.51 3.83
CA ASP A 213 19.14 -7.56 4.14
C ASP A 213 17.88 -6.91 4.74
N PRO A 214 16.91 -6.49 3.90
CA PRO A 214 15.67 -5.91 4.38
C PRO A 214 14.84 -6.97 5.12
N PRO A 215 14.06 -6.58 6.14
CA PRO A 215 13.27 -7.53 6.91
C PRO A 215 12.21 -8.19 6.04
N HIS A 216 12.02 -9.48 6.24
CA HIS A 216 10.96 -10.25 5.62
C HIS A 216 9.84 -10.50 6.64
N PHE A 217 8.60 -10.18 6.27
CA PHE A 217 7.43 -10.46 7.10
C PHE A 217 6.82 -11.80 6.69
N PRO A 218 6.45 -12.67 7.65
CA PRO A 218 5.60 -13.83 7.35
C PRO A 218 4.21 -13.36 6.90
N ASP A 219 3.35 -14.27 6.45
CA ASP A 219 1.96 -13.92 6.11
C ASP A 219 1.25 -13.21 7.29
N ALA A 220 0.29 -12.34 6.95
CA ALA A 220 -0.45 -11.61 7.97
C ALA A 220 -1.49 -12.51 8.61
N GLU A 221 -1.46 -12.59 9.94
CA GLU A 221 -2.44 -13.30 10.74
C GLU A 221 -3.17 -12.32 11.65
N ASP A 222 -4.49 -12.42 11.67
CA ASP A 222 -5.31 -11.65 12.59
C ASP A 222 -5.05 -12.13 14.03
N PRO A 223 -4.53 -11.28 14.95
CA PRO A 223 -4.27 -11.65 16.34
C PRO A 223 -5.55 -11.82 17.19
N GLY A 224 -6.72 -11.75 16.57
CA GLY A 224 -8.02 -11.72 17.23
C GLY A 224 -8.38 -10.34 17.76
N ARG A 225 -9.55 -10.29 18.42
CA ARG A 225 -10.08 -9.04 19.00
C ARG A 225 -9.11 -8.44 20.01
N ALA A 226 -8.97 -7.13 19.97
CA ALA A 226 -8.20 -6.39 20.95
C ALA A 226 -8.77 -6.61 22.36
N PRO A 227 -7.93 -6.81 23.39
CA PRO A 227 -8.39 -6.91 24.77
C PRO A 227 -9.06 -5.61 25.22
N ASP A 228 -10.11 -5.69 26.05
CA ASP A 228 -10.88 -4.53 26.49
C ASP A 228 -10.48 -4.10 27.90
N THR A 229 -9.99 -2.87 28.05
CA THR A 229 -9.54 -2.32 29.35
C THR A 229 -10.66 -2.15 30.37
N ARG A 230 -11.92 -2.28 29.94
CA ARG A 230 -13.10 -2.22 30.80
C ARG A 230 -13.50 -3.60 31.33
N ASP A 231 -12.90 -4.66 30.82
CA ASP A 231 -13.08 -6.01 31.34
C ASP A 231 -12.47 -6.10 32.76
N PRO A 232 -13.21 -6.56 33.78
CA PRO A 232 -12.67 -6.78 35.12
C PRO A 232 -11.46 -7.73 35.17
N GLU A 233 -11.35 -8.66 34.21
CA GLU A 233 -10.25 -9.62 34.10
C GLU A 233 -9.17 -9.13 33.12
N PHE A 234 -9.20 -7.86 32.72
CA PHE A 234 -8.19 -7.29 31.83
C PHE A 234 -6.80 -7.34 32.46
N GLU A 235 -5.90 -8.09 31.82
CA GLU A 235 -4.48 -8.06 32.08
C GLU A 235 -3.77 -7.34 30.93
N ARG A 236 -2.88 -6.40 31.27
CA ARG A 236 -2.14 -5.63 30.26
C ARG A 236 -1.12 -6.54 29.57
N ASP A 237 -1.37 -6.81 28.31
CA ASP A 237 -0.35 -7.27 27.37
C ASP A 237 0.30 -6.05 26.70
N LYS A 238 1.59 -5.85 26.93
CA LYS A 238 2.33 -4.72 26.34
C LYS A 238 2.77 -5.03 24.90
N SER A 239 2.67 -6.25 24.40
CA SER A 239 3.02 -6.61 23.01
C SER A 239 2.00 -6.07 21.98
N ARG A 240 0.78 -5.76 22.42
CA ARG A 240 -0.32 -5.32 21.55
C ARG A 240 -1.12 -4.16 22.14
N GLY A 241 -2.12 -3.67 21.40
CA GLY A 241 -3.01 -2.60 21.86
C GLY A 241 -4.21 -3.14 22.63
N ALA A 242 -5.02 -2.24 23.20
CA ALA A 242 -6.25 -2.59 23.92
C ALA A 242 -7.37 -1.58 23.65
N ILE A 243 -8.62 -2.03 23.69
CA ILE A 243 -9.81 -1.17 23.58
C ILE A 243 -9.96 -0.36 24.86
N VAL A 244 -10.11 0.95 24.71
CA VAL A 244 -10.36 1.88 25.79
C VAL A 244 -11.85 2.20 25.88
N GLU A 245 -12.45 2.51 24.74
CA GLU A 245 -13.83 2.96 24.65
C GLU A 245 -14.38 2.65 23.26
N GLN A 246 -15.71 2.55 23.18
CA GLN A 246 -16.44 2.49 21.93
C GLN A 246 -17.51 3.58 21.98
N ILE A 247 -17.37 4.56 21.10
CA ILE A 247 -18.37 5.59 20.86
C ILE A 247 -19.30 5.08 19.76
N ASP A 248 -20.61 5.20 19.95
CA ASP A 248 -21.59 4.94 18.89
C ASP A 248 -21.66 6.18 17.98
N PRO A 249 -21.23 6.11 16.70
CA PRO A 249 -21.28 7.25 15.80
C PRO A 249 -22.70 7.74 15.49
N THR A 250 -23.71 6.93 15.81
CA THR A 250 -25.14 7.24 15.60
C THR A 250 -25.79 7.87 16.82
N ASP A 251 -25.11 7.91 17.98
CA ASP A 251 -25.60 8.59 19.18
C ASP A 251 -25.46 10.11 19.03
N THR A 252 -26.46 10.74 18.41
CA THR A 252 -26.51 12.19 18.19
C THR A 252 -26.59 13.01 19.48
N SER A 253 -26.76 12.38 20.65
CA SER A 253 -26.70 13.09 21.93
C SER A 253 -25.27 13.36 22.38
N ARG A 254 -24.31 12.55 21.92
CA ARG A 254 -22.89 12.66 22.24
C ARG A 254 -22.06 13.11 21.03
N VAL A 255 -22.44 12.71 19.82
CA VAL A 255 -21.58 12.80 18.63
C VAL A 255 -22.16 13.73 17.57
N THR A 256 -21.30 14.54 16.95
CA THR A 256 -21.58 15.11 15.63
C THR A 256 -20.63 14.51 14.59
N THR A 257 -21.12 14.30 13.37
CA THR A 257 -20.32 13.79 12.26
C THR A 257 -20.32 14.74 11.08
N LYS A 258 -19.23 14.71 10.31
CA LYS A 258 -19.03 15.44 9.07
C LYS A 258 -18.44 14.49 8.04
N ASN A 259 -19.08 14.38 6.88
CA ASN A 259 -18.71 13.40 5.84
C ASN A 259 -18.65 11.95 6.36
N GLY A 260 -19.49 11.62 7.35
CA GLY A 260 -19.51 10.30 7.96
C GLY A 260 -18.37 10.02 8.95
N LEU A 261 -17.55 11.02 9.30
CA LEU A 261 -16.51 10.92 10.33
C LEU A 261 -16.90 11.73 11.57
N ILE A 262 -16.59 11.20 12.75
CA ILE A 262 -16.78 11.89 14.03
C ILE A 262 -15.99 13.20 14.04
N GLU A 263 -16.67 14.31 14.34
CA GLU A 263 -16.11 15.65 14.43
C GLU A 263 -16.10 16.14 15.88
N THR A 264 -17.16 15.85 16.65
CA THR A 264 -17.22 16.16 18.08
C THR A 264 -17.73 14.98 18.89
N ILE A 265 -17.28 14.89 20.15
CA ILE A 265 -17.73 13.92 21.16
C ILE A 265 -17.97 14.71 22.46
N ASP A 266 -19.15 14.53 23.06
CA ASP A 266 -19.58 15.20 24.29
C ASP A 266 -19.43 16.73 24.24
N GLY A 267 -19.70 17.31 23.06
CA GLY A 267 -19.60 18.74 22.80
C GLY A 267 -18.17 19.28 22.60
N LYS A 268 -17.16 18.42 22.62
CA LYS A 268 -15.75 18.77 22.37
C LYS A 268 -15.32 18.35 20.97
N PRO A 269 -14.44 19.10 20.27
CA PRO A 269 -13.77 18.60 19.08
C PRO A 269 -13.12 17.24 19.35
N VAL A 270 -13.20 16.32 18.39
CA VAL A 270 -12.66 14.95 18.54
C VAL A 270 -11.19 14.95 18.93
N LYS A 271 -10.41 15.92 18.42
CA LYS A 271 -9.03 16.16 18.86
C LYS A 271 -8.95 16.40 20.37
N GLU A 272 -9.65 17.38 20.90
CA GLU A 272 -9.63 17.72 22.33
C GLU A 272 -10.08 16.53 23.19
N TYR A 273 -11.12 15.82 22.76
CA TYR A 273 -11.60 14.63 23.46
C TYR A 273 -10.53 13.54 23.56
N VAL A 274 -9.88 13.20 22.45
CA VAL A 274 -8.82 12.19 22.41
C VAL A 274 -7.58 12.64 23.19
N GLN A 275 -7.22 13.92 23.12
CA GLN A 275 -6.10 14.48 23.87
C GLN A 275 -6.32 14.43 25.39
N ASP A 276 -7.53 14.78 25.85
CA ASP A 276 -7.90 14.69 27.26
C ASP A 276 -7.87 13.23 27.75
N LEU A 277 -8.42 12.31 26.95
CA LEU A 277 -8.42 10.89 27.24
C LEU A 277 -6.98 10.35 27.31
N SER A 278 -6.16 10.61 26.29
CA SER A 278 -4.77 10.16 26.23
C SER A 278 -3.95 10.68 27.40
N LYS A 279 -4.08 11.98 27.73
CA LYS A 279 -3.42 12.56 28.89
C LYS A 279 -3.88 11.91 30.19
N SER A 280 -5.18 11.73 30.38
CA SER A 280 -5.72 11.09 31.58
C SER A 280 -5.19 9.66 31.73
N ARG A 281 -5.13 8.89 30.64
CA ARG A 281 -4.62 7.51 30.67
C ARG A 281 -3.12 7.46 30.93
N ALA A 282 -2.32 8.32 30.29
CA ALA A 282 -0.90 8.43 30.55
C ALA A 282 -0.59 8.71 32.03
N VAL A 283 -1.30 9.68 32.65
CA VAL A 283 -1.07 10.08 34.04
C VAL A 283 -1.65 9.09 35.05
N SER A 284 -2.88 8.63 34.85
CA SER A 284 -3.63 7.89 35.87
C SER A 284 -3.51 6.39 35.75
N GLN A 285 -3.22 5.86 34.55
CA GLN A 285 -3.18 4.42 34.29
C GLN A 285 -1.76 3.93 34.00
N HIS A 286 -1.00 4.64 33.16
CA HIS A 286 0.26 4.11 32.65
C HIS A 286 1.46 4.49 33.52
N ALA A 287 1.62 5.77 33.85
CA ALA A 287 2.75 6.22 34.67
C ALA A 287 2.88 5.50 36.03
N PRO A 288 1.80 5.21 36.79
CA PRO A 288 1.91 4.48 38.05
C PRO A 288 2.32 3.01 37.89
N ASN A 289 2.12 2.44 36.70
CA ASN A 289 2.33 1.02 36.39
C ASN A 289 3.55 0.80 35.48
N MET A 290 4.37 1.83 35.25
CA MET A 290 5.60 1.70 34.47
C MET A 290 6.62 0.83 35.21
N GLU A 291 7.20 -0.10 34.47
CA GLU A 291 8.25 -0.98 34.93
C GLU A 291 9.62 -0.49 34.44
N SER A 292 10.68 -0.98 35.08
CA SER A 292 12.04 -0.70 34.62
C SER A 292 12.26 -1.35 33.25
N GLY A 293 12.69 -0.56 32.26
CA GLY A 293 12.90 -1.02 30.89
C GLY A 293 11.78 -0.62 29.92
N ASP A 294 10.61 -0.23 30.43
CA ASP A 294 9.53 0.30 29.61
C ASP A 294 9.97 1.54 28.82
N GLY A 295 9.44 1.67 27.60
CA GLY A 295 9.57 2.92 26.87
C GLY A 295 8.68 4.01 27.48
N PRO A 296 8.99 5.29 27.23
CA PRO A 296 8.38 6.40 27.96
C PRO A 296 7.07 6.92 27.36
N CYS A 297 6.37 6.14 26.52
CA CYS A 297 5.17 6.61 25.83
C CYS A 297 3.98 5.67 26.00
N SER A 298 2.80 6.28 26.01
CA SER A 298 1.52 5.62 25.71
C SER A 298 0.82 6.42 24.62
N ALA A 299 -0.10 5.81 23.89
CA ALA A 299 -0.84 6.48 22.84
C ALA A 299 -2.28 5.99 22.82
N VAL A 300 -3.21 6.92 22.60
CA VAL A 300 -4.61 6.61 22.30
C VAL A 300 -4.84 6.86 20.82
N ALA A 301 -5.53 5.95 20.15
CA ALA A 301 -5.96 6.09 18.77
C ALA A 301 -7.49 5.98 18.66
N ILE A 302 -8.07 6.69 17.71
CA ILE A 302 -9.49 6.62 17.38
C ILE A 302 -9.68 6.34 15.89
N ASP A 303 -10.58 5.45 15.55
CA ASP A 303 -11.17 5.37 14.22
C ASP A 303 -12.41 6.28 14.20
N ARG A 304 -12.33 7.41 13.49
CA ARG A 304 -13.41 8.39 13.45
C ARG A 304 -14.63 7.90 12.69
N LYS A 305 -14.52 6.85 11.88
CA LYS A 305 -15.65 6.25 11.18
C LYS A 305 -16.47 5.40 12.12
N THR A 306 -15.80 4.57 12.92
CA THR A 306 -16.48 3.56 13.77
C THR A 306 -16.67 4.01 15.20
N GLY A 307 -15.92 5.02 15.66
CA GLY A 307 -15.91 5.48 17.05
C GLY A 307 -15.16 4.55 18.00
N LEU A 308 -14.46 3.54 17.49
CA LEU A 308 -13.61 2.67 18.30
C LEU A 308 -12.37 3.44 18.75
N ILE A 309 -12.05 3.35 20.04
CA ILE A 309 -10.87 3.95 20.65
C ILE A 309 -10.00 2.85 21.25
N THR A 310 -8.76 2.78 20.81
CA THR A 310 -7.74 1.85 21.31
C THR A 310 -6.60 2.62 21.94
N GLU A 311 -5.76 1.91 22.68
CA GLU A 311 -4.49 2.43 23.16
C GLU A 311 -3.36 1.42 23.00
N GLY A 312 -2.14 1.93 22.99
CA GLY A 312 -0.93 1.16 23.14
C GLY A 312 -0.05 1.76 24.24
N VAL A 313 0.87 0.95 24.75
CA VAL A 313 1.88 1.36 25.74
C VAL A 313 3.23 0.82 25.27
N ASN A 314 4.28 1.64 25.40
CA ASN A 314 5.62 1.15 25.16
C ASN A 314 5.99 0.16 26.27
N GLY A 315 6.28 -1.08 25.91
CA GLY A 315 6.78 -2.09 26.84
C GLY A 315 8.30 -2.19 26.85
N GLN A 316 8.83 -3.29 27.35
CA GLN A 316 10.23 -3.69 27.28
C GLN A 316 10.66 -4.00 25.83
N ALA A 317 11.94 -4.31 25.63
CA ALA A 317 12.51 -4.48 24.29
C ALA A 317 11.91 -5.67 23.50
N ASP A 318 11.35 -6.64 24.21
CA ASP A 318 10.69 -7.84 23.71
C ASP A 318 9.16 -7.74 23.66
N ASP A 319 8.56 -6.67 24.20
CA ASP A 319 7.14 -6.37 24.07
C ASP A 319 6.82 -5.81 22.67
N LEU A 320 7.06 -6.62 21.65
CA LEU A 320 6.87 -6.29 20.24
C LEU A 320 5.53 -6.84 19.74
N ILE A 321 4.89 -6.12 18.83
CA ILE A 321 3.90 -6.77 17.95
C ILE A 321 4.63 -7.89 17.22
N GLU A 322 4.12 -9.12 17.25
CA GLU A 322 4.68 -10.20 16.45
C GLU A 322 4.62 -9.86 14.95
N PRO A 323 5.63 -10.21 14.13
CA PRO A 323 5.66 -9.88 12.71
C PRO A 323 4.38 -10.30 11.95
N GLU A 324 3.85 -11.51 12.20
CA GLU A 324 2.58 -12.00 11.66
C GLU A 324 1.38 -11.11 12.03
N ASN A 325 1.40 -10.48 13.20
CA ASN A 325 0.28 -9.71 13.75
C ASN A 325 0.29 -8.22 13.35
N LEU A 326 1.31 -7.75 12.63
CA LEU A 326 1.32 -6.39 12.08
C LEU A 326 0.39 -6.30 10.87
N HIS A 327 -0.57 -5.39 10.90
CA HIS A 327 -1.57 -5.24 9.84
C HIS A 327 -0.89 -4.95 8.47
N PRO A 328 -1.36 -5.54 7.35
CA PRO A 328 -0.75 -5.39 6.02
C PRO A 328 -0.47 -3.93 5.61
N LEU A 329 -1.39 -3.01 5.88
CA LEU A 329 -1.18 -1.58 5.59
C LEU A 329 0.02 -0.96 6.35
N LEU A 330 0.24 -1.39 7.60
CA LEU A 330 1.38 -0.92 8.37
C LEU A 330 2.68 -1.61 7.96
N ARG A 331 2.62 -2.87 7.49
CA ARG A 331 3.78 -3.56 6.91
C ARG A 331 4.28 -2.87 5.65
N ASP A 332 3.38 -2.46 4.76
CA ASP A 332 3.77 -1.73 3.54
C ASP A 332 4.51 -0.44 3.91
N ASN A 333 4.01 0.30 4.91
CA ASN A 333 4.66 1.50 5.42
C ASN A 333 5.98 1.22 6.15
N TYR A 334 6.04 0.10 6.87
CA TYR A 334 7.26 -0.35 7.54
C TYR A 334 8.37 -0.57 6.50
N MET A 335 8.06 -1.25 5.40
CA MET A 335 9.03 -1.59 4.36
C MET A 335 9.54 -0.35 3.62
N ASP A 336 8.73 0.70 3.46
CA ASP A 336 9.18 1.98 2.89
C ASP A 336 10.31 2.63 3.70
N MET A 337 10.38 2.37 4.99
CA MET A 337 11.49 2.75 5.86
C MET A 337 12.57 1.65 5.88
N ALA A 338 12.17 0.40 6.04
CA ALA A 338 13.07 -0.69 6.35
C ALA A 338 14.04 -1.06 5.24
N GLU A 339 13.72 -0.69 3.99
CA GLU A 339 14.60 -0.89 2.85
C GLU A 339 15.82 0.05 2.82
N TRP A 340 15.85 1.10 3.65
CA TRP A 340 16.85 2.17 3.54
C TRP A 340 17.76 2.26 4.77
N LYS A 341 18.98 2.76 4.52
CA LYS A 341 19.87 3.24 5.57
C LYS A 341 19.52 4.68 5.92
N HIS A 342 19.50 5.00 7.21
CA HIS A 342 19.14 6.33 7.72
C HIS A 342 20.36 6.99 8.39
N PRO A 343 21.12 7.85 7.67
CA PRO A 343 22.26 8.54 8.25
C PRO A 343 21.82 9.63 9.24
N ILE A 344 22.51 9.68 10.38
CA ILE A 344 22.34 10.73 11.39
C ILE A 344 23.34 11.83 11.09
N MET A 345 22.85 13.04 10.82
CA MET A 345 23.69 14.16 10.38
C MET A 345 23.91 15.18 11.49
N ARG A 346 25.17 15.53 11.78
CA ARG A 346 25.54 16.58 12.74
C ARG A 346 25.44 17.98 12.14
N SER A 347 25.65 18.09 10.83
CA SER A 347 25.52 19.31 10.02
C SER A 347 25.10 18.91 8.60
N GLU A 348 24.90 19.88 7.71
CA GLU A 348 24.55 19.64 6.29
C GLU A 348 25.55 18.74 5.58
N THR A 349 26.83 18.77 5.97
CA THR A 349 27.91 18.03 5.30
C THR A 349 28.54 16.94 6.16
N ASP A 350 28.33 16.96 7.47
CA ASP A 350 29.03 16.07 8.40
C ASP A 350 28.07 15.06 9.04
N ALA A 351 28.36 13.77 8.83
CA ALA A 351 27.71 12.70 9.56
C ALA A 351 28.07 12.77 11.06
N ALA A 352 27.09 12.49 11.92
CA ALA A 352 27.34 12.21 13.31
C ALA A 352 28.23 10.96 13.43
N GLN A 353 29.07 10.91 14.46
CA GLN A 353 30.02 9.82 14.67
C GLN A 353 29.57 8.96 15.85
N MET A 354 29.65 7.64 15.70
CA MET A 354 29.40 6.67 16.77
C MET A 354 30.61 5.75 16.98
N PRO A 355 30.84 5.25 18.20
CA PRO A 355 31.92 4.31 18.46
C PRO A 355 31.69 2.99 17.72
N VAL A 356 32.76 2.44 17.14
CA VAL A 356 32.74 1.06 16.65
C VAL A 356 32.80 0.14 17.86
N LEU A 357 31.80 -0.71 18.04
CA LEU A 357 31.74 -1.66 19.14
C LEU A 357 32.34 -3.00 18.72
N GLY A 358 33.11 -3.64 19.62
CA GLY A 358 33.56 -5.02 19.45
C GLY A 358 32.46 -6.02 19.87
N GLU A 359 32.74 -7.32 19.71
CA GLU A 359 31.81 -8.41 20.05
C GLU A 359 31.29 -8.36 21.51
N ASN A 360 32.06 -7.75 22.41
CA ASN A 360 31.68 -7.58 23.81
C ASN A 360 30.84 -6.31 24.10
N GLY A 361 30.39 -5.61 23.05
CA GLY A 361 29.62 -4.37 23.16
C GLY A 361 30.42 -3.15 23.60
N LYS A 362 31.75 -3.25 23.76
CA LYS A 362 32.61 -2.12 24.16
C LYS A 362 33.23 -1.45 22.94
N ALA A 363 33.43 -0.14 23.04
CA ALA A 363 34.09 0.65 22.01
C ALA A 363 35.52 0.14 21.76
N LEU A 364 35.81 -0.17 20.50
CA LEU A 364 37.16 -0.50 20.03
C LEU A 364 38.05 0.73 20.10
N LYS A 365 39.32 0.48 20.40
CA LYS A 365 40.35 1.51 20.47
C LYS A 365 41.48 1.21 19.49
N ASP A 366 42.05 2.24 18.90
CA ASP A 366 43.24 2.14 18.07
C ASP A 366 44.50 1.86 18.91
N ALA A 367 45.66 1.76 18.24
CA ALA A 367 46.94 1.45 18.88
C ALA A 367 47.34 2.53 19.92
N GLU A 368 46.83 3.74 19.78
CA GLU A 368 47.04 4.89 20.65
C GLU A 368 46.01 4.97 21.79
N GLY A 369 45.05 4.04 21.85
CA GLY A 369 44.03 3.98 22.88
C GLY A 369 42.83 4.92 22.67
N LYS A 370 42.72 5.55 21.49
CA LYS A 370 41.59 6.41 21.10
C LYS A 370 40.47 5.56 20.52
N VAL A 371 39.23 5.92 20.83
CA VAL A 371 38.04 5.22 20.34
C VAL A 371 37.93 5.35 18.82
N ILE A 372 37.81 4.21 18.15
CA ILE A 372 37.53 4.14 16.72
C ILE A 372 36.05 4.49 16.52
N THR A 373 35.78 5.43 15.62
CA THR A 373 34.41 5.86 15.29
C THR A 373 34.09 5.58 13.83
N LYS A 374 32.80 5.48 13.54
CA LYS A 374 32.22 5.41 12.19
C LYS A 374 31.05 6.37 12.09
N ASP A 375 30.61 6.64 10.86
CA ASP A 375 29.38 7.39 10.61
C ASP A 375 28.20 6.69 11.28
N ALA A 376 27.38 7.48 11.96
CA ALA A 376 26.17 7.03 12.62
C ALA A 376 25.08 6.83 11.58
N VAL A 377 24.77 5.57 11.31
CA VAL A 377 23.74 5.13 10.37
C VAL A 377 22.84 4.13 11.09
N LEU A 378 21.53 4.27 10.91
CA LEU A 378 20.54 3.33 11.39
C LEU A 378 20.04 2.49 10.20
N ASP A 379 20.15 1.17 10.30
CA ASP A 379 19.73 0.28 9.22
C ASP A 379 18.25 -0.05 9.37
N GLY A 380 17.47 0.27 8.33
CA GLY A 380 16.04 -0.05 8.21
C GLY A 380 15.13 0.67 9.22
N ARG A 381 15.65 1.67 9.94
CA ARG A 381 14.91 2.41 10.96
C ARG A 381 15.34 3.87 10.99
N ALA A 382 14.38 4.79 11.04
CA ALA A 382 14.60 6.22 11.21
C ALA A 382 14.88 6.65 12.68
N HIS A 383 14.78 5.72 13.64
CA HIS A 383 15.02 5.91 15.06
C HIS A 383 15.59 4.63 15.68
N PHE A 384 16.42 4.77 16.73
CA PHE A 384 17.22 3.69 17.30
C PHE A 384 16.43 2.56 18.00
N ASP A 385 15.12 2.71 18.15
CA ASP A 385 14.26 1.79 18.90
C ASP A 385 13.45 0.94 17.93
N ASP A 386 12.88 -0.17 18.39
CA ASP A 386 12.00 -0.97 17.54
C ASP A 386 10.59 -0.36 17.46
N PRO A 387 10.10 0.01 16.27
CA PRO A 387 8.75 0.56 16.16
C PRO A 387 7.64 -0.41 16.54
N MET A 388 7.86 -1.73 16.46
CA MET A 388 6.83 -2.71 16.82
C MET A 388 6.57 -2.72 18.33
N ARG A 389 7.48 -2.14 19.14
CA ARG A 389 7.27 -1.86 20.57
C ARG A 389 6.50 -0.56 20.83
N HIS A 390 6.33 0.31 19.83
CA HIS A 390 5.82 1.67 20.05
C HIS A 390 4.29 1.71 20.21
N ALA A 391 3.85 2.48 21.19
CA ALA A 391 2.47 2.62 21.63
C ALA A 391 1.54 3.07 20.50
N GLU A 392 2.01 4.00 19.67
CA GLU A 392 1.27 4.53 18.53
C GLU A 392 0.95 3.42 17.52
N VAL A 393 1.96 2.61 17.19
CA VAL A 393 1.85 1.52 16.23
C VAL A 393 0.89 0.46 16.75
N LYS A 394 1.00 0.10 18.04
CA LYS A 394 0.09 -0.84 18.70
C LYS A 394 -1.36 -0.36 18.70
N ALA A 395 -1.61 0.90 19.06
CA ALA A 395 -2.96 1.44 19.10
C ALA A 395 -3.62 1.40 17.72
N VAL A 396 -2.92 1.89 16.69
CA VAL A 396 -3.45 1.91 15.32
C VAL A 396 -3.57 0.51 14.72
N ASN A 397 -2.65 -0.40 15.02
CA ASN A 397 -2.71 -1.79 14.55
C ASN A 397 -4.02 -2.48 14.96
N GLU A 398 -4.47 -2.28 16.20
CA GLU A 398 -5.75 -2.83 16.66
C GLU A 398 -6.95 -2.21 15.94
N LEU A 399 -6.94 -0.89 15.67
CA LEU A 399 -8.01 -0.25 14.89
C LEU A 399 -8.10 -0.84 13.48
N LEU A 400 -6.97 -1.06 12.82
CA LEU A 400 -6.92 -1.60 11.48
C LEU A 400 -7.43 -3.04 11.43
N TRP A 401 -7.04 -3.88 12.39
CA TRP A 401 -7.55 -5.25 12.47
C TRP A 401 -9.06 -5.29 12.75
N GLU A 402 -9.59 -4.43 13.62
CA GLU A 402 -11.04 -4.32 13.80
C GLU A 402 -11.75 -3.81 12.53
N ARG A 403 -11.14 -2.87 11.81
CA ARG A 403 -11.64 -2.35 10.54
C ARG A 403 -11.67 -3.44 9.46
N GLN A 404 -10.60 -4.23 9.36
CA GLN A 404 -10.50 -5.39 8.48
C GLN A 404 -11.60 -6.38 8.80
N ARG A 405 -11.73 -6.83 10.06
CA ARG A 405 -12.81 -7.76 10.47
C ARG A 405 -14.19 -7.27 10.07
N ALA A 406 -14.51 -6.01 10.36
CA ALA A 406 -15.81 -5.42 10.03
C ALA A 406 -16.04 -5.37 8.51
N PHE A 407 -15.01 -5.03 7.74
CA PHE A 407 -15.04 -5.02 6.28
C PHE A 407 -15.30 -6.42 5.71
N GLU A 408 -14.54 -7.42 6.15
CA GLU A 408 -14.69 -8.79 5.69
C GLU A 408 -16.05 -9.38 6.05
N ASP A 409 -16.55 -9.10 7.25
CA ASP A 409 -17.88 -9.52 7.68
C ASP A 409 -18.99 -8.90 6.81
N ALA A 410 -18.86 -7.62 6.46
CA ALA A 410 -19.78 -6.95 5.56
C ALA A 410 -19.70 -7.54 4.14
N TRP A 411 -18.49 -7.81 3.65
CA TRP A 411 -18.24 -8.41 2.35
C TRP A 411 -18.90 -9.80 2.24
N ARG A 412 -18.66 -10.69 3.22
CA ARG A 412 -19.23 -12.04 3.25
C ARG A 412 -20.75 -12.03 3.38
N LYS A 413 -21.33 -11.06 4.09
CA LYS A 413 -22.80 -10.88 4.13
C LYS A 413 -23.39 -10.51 2.77
N GLN A 414 -22.66 -9.74 1.97
CA GLN A 414 -23.11 -9.28 0.65
C GLN A 414 -22.82 -10.28 -0.47
N HIS A 415 -21.69 -10.98 -0.40
CA HIS A 415 -21.15 -11.81 -1.50
C HIS A 415 -21.15 -13.32 -1.20
N GLY A 416 -21.59 -13.73 0.00
CA GLY A 416 -21.64 -15.12 0.44
C GLY A 416 -20.56 -15.47 1.46
N ALA A 417 -20.82 -16.43 2.34
CA ALA A 417 -19.93 -16.77 3.46
C ALA A 417 -18.53 -17.25 3.02
N ASP A 418 -18.45 -17.87 1.83
CA ASP A 418 -17.22 -18.43 1.28
C ASP A 418 -16.48 -17.44 0.34
N SER A 419 -16.95 -16.20 0.22
CA SER A 419 -16.27 -15.20 -0.62
C SER A 419 -14.97 -14.73 0.02
N VAL A 420 -13.97 -14.48 -0.82
CA VAL A 420 -12.70 -13.86 -0.40
C VAL A 420 -12.87 -12.35 -0.45
N PRO A 421 -12.76 -11.62 0.67
CA PRO A 421 -12.80 -10.16 0.68
C PRO A 421 -11.51 -9.60 0.05
N PRO A 422 -11.59 -8.47 -0.68
CA PRO A 422 -10.39 -7.78 -1.11
C PRO A 422 -9.65 -7.17 0.10
N PRO A 423 -8.39 -6.74 -0.07
CA PRO A 423 -7.68 -6.02 0.99
C PRO A 423 -8.38 -4.71 1.37
N LEU A 424 -8.23 -4.30 2.63
CA LEU A 424 -8.74 -3.01 3.09
C LEU A 424 -8.00 -1.86 2.38
N SER A 425 -8.75 -0.90 1.84
CA SER A 425 -8.19 0.28 1.18
C SER A 425 -7.33 1.12 2.13
N ARG A 426 -6.28 1.77 1.60
CA ARG A 426 -5.41 2.69 2.36
C ARG A 426 -6.15 3.91 2.92
N GLU A 427 -7.29 4.29 2.33
CA GLU A 427 -8.10 5.44 2.76
C GLU A 427 -8.55 5.35 4.23
N VAL A 428 -8.64 4.13 4.79
CA VAL A 428 -8.97 3.95 6.20
C VAL A 428 -7.95 4.58 7.15
N LEU A 429 -6.70 4.77 6.70
CA LEU A 429 -5.65 5.40 7.51
C LEU A 429 -5.96 6.88 7.76
N ASP A 430 -6.51 7.59 6.76
CA ASP A 430 -7.01 8.97 6.88
C ASP A 430 -8.15 9.05 7.91
N GLU A 431 -9.03 8.05 7.97
CA GLU A 431 -10.16 8.07 8.90
C GLU A 431 -9.74 7.92 10.38
N MET A 432 -8.49 7.55 10.64
CA MET A 432 -7.94 7.30 11.98
C MET A 432 -7.12 8.48 12.51
N ARG A 433 -6.97 8.56 13.84
CA ARG A 433 -6.12 9.55 14.52
C ARG A 433 -5.41 8.90 15.69
N PHE A 434 -4.23 9.42 16.05
CA PHE A 434 -3.57 9.01 17.29
C PHE A 434 -2.94 10.19 18.04
N ASP A 435 -2.85 10.04 19.36
CA ASP A 435 -2.32 11.04 20.29
C ASP A 435 -1.40 10.39 21.33
N PRO A 436 -0.07 10.40 21.09
CA PRO A 436 0.94 9.91 22.00
C PRO A 436 1.31 10.91 23.10
N ARG A 437 1.54 10.37 24.30
CA ARG A 437 1.83 11.10 25.54
C ARG A 437 2.99 10.49 26.30
N TRP A 438 3.80 11.33 26.92
CA TRP A 438 4.85 10.88 27.83
C TRP A 438 4.25 10.28 29.09
N THR A 439 4.76 9.12 29.50
CA THR A 439 4.38 8.44 30.75
C THR A 439 5.39 8.68 31.87
N ASP A 440 6.45 9.44 31.60
CA ASP A 440 7.45 9.86 32.58
C ASP A 440 7.65 11.38 32.59
N GLU A 441 8.30 11.88 33.65
CA GLU A 441 8.83 13.23 33.71
C GLU A 441 10.35 13.18 33.69
N VAL A 442 10.98 13.95 32.80
CA VAL A 442 12.43 14.08 32.75
C VAL A 442 12.84 15.52 32.84
N VAL A 443 13.66 15.82 33.86
CA VAL A 443 14.27 17.13 34.07
C VAL A 443 15.77 17.03 33.75
N LYS A 444 16.26 17.84 32.81
CA LYS A 444 17.68 17.95 32.48
C LYS A 444 18.18 19.36 32.76
N LYS A 445 19.21 19.47 33.61
CA LYS A 445 19.83 20.76 33.99
C LYS A 445 18.80 21.80 34.47
N GLY A 446 17.79 21.37 35.21
CA GLY A 446 16.73 22.23 35.75
C GLY A 446 15.58 22.55 34.79
N ASN A 447 15.61 22.06 33.54
CA ASN A 447 14.52 22.23 32.58
C ASN A 447 13.76 20.92 32.39
N VAL A 448 12.43 20.98 32.43
CA VAL A 448 11.56 19.87 32.03
C VAL A 448 11.73 19.66 30.53
N VAL A 449 12.27 18.50 30.15
CA VAL A 449 12.44 18.11 28.74
C VAL A 449 11.40 17.08 28.30
N ARG A 450 10.74 16.43 29.26
CA ARG A 450 9.51 15.66 29.08
C ARG A 450 8.62 15.92 30.29
N GLU A 451 7.39 16.32 30.03
CA GLU A 451 6.36 16.53 31.04
C GLU A 451 5.45 15.30 31.06
N LEU A 452 5.16 14.77 32.24
CA LEU A 452 4.24 13.65 32.42
C LEU A 452 2.84 14.01 31.86
N GLY A 453 2.32 13.21 30.94
CA GLY A 453 1.08 13.48 30.21
C GLY A 453 1.18 14.61 29.18
N GLY A 454 2.39 15.14 28.95
CA GLY A 454 2.70 16.08 27.89
C GLY A 454 2.68 15.40 26.51
N GLU A 455 2.55 16.21 25.47
CA GLU A 455 2.59 15.73 24.07
C GLU A 455 3.94 15.08 23.76
N ALA A 456 3.89 13.88 23.18
CA ALA A 456 5.06 13.17 22.68
C ALA A 456 4.93 13.07 21.17
N PRO A 457 5.57 13.96 20.37
CA PRO A 457 5.50 13.84 18.92
C PRO A 457 6.07 12.49 18.45
N ALA A 458 5.43 11.88 17.46
CA ALA A 458 5.80 10.57 16.94
C ALA A 458 7.28 10.56 16.49
N CYS A 459 8.02 9.52 16.87
CA CYS A 459 9.42 9.39 16.46
C CYS A 459 9.54 9.10 14.95
N GLY A 460 10.76 9.15 14.40
CA GLY A 460 10.99 8.86 12.97
C GLY A 460 10.43 7.52 12.49
N ASN A 461 10.46 6.49 13.35
CA ASN A 461 9.89 5.19 13.00
C ASN A 461 8.35 5.24 12.95
N CYS A 462 7.71 5.74 14.01
CA CYS A 462 6.26 5.91 14.06
C CYS A 462 5.76 6.83 12.94
N ASN A 463 6.53 7.88 12.61
CA ASN A 463 6.21 8.76 11.51
C ASN A 463 6.13 8.00 10.18
N SER A 464 7.10 7.12 9.93
CA SER A 464 7.17 6.34 8.70
C SER A 464 6.07 5.28 8.63
N ILE A 465 5.88 4.50 9.71
CA ILE A 465 4.90 3.41 9.75
C ILE A 465 3.46 3.93 9.76
N LEU A 466 3.21 5.07 10.40
CA LEU A 466 1.89 5.69 10.51
C LEU A 466 1.74 6.91 9.61
N ARG A 467 2.49 7.00 8.51
CA ARG A 467 2.55 8.21 7.67
C ARG A 467 1.18 8.75 7.22
N ASP A 468 0.24 7.85 6.98
CA ASP A 468 -1.09 8.20 6.45
C ASP A 468 -2.15 8.35 7.54
N VAL A 469 -1.79 8.19 8.82
CA VAL A 469 -2.71 8.31 9.96
C VAL A 469 -2.45 9.63 10.70
N PRO A 470 -3.26 10.68 10.59
CA PRO A 470 -2.88 11.98 11.16
C PRO A 470 -2.65 11.96 12.70
N SER A 471 -1.64 12.72 13.16
CA SER A 471 -1.20 12.76 14.57
C SER A 471 -1.62 14.05 15.28
N TYR A 472 -2.15 13.93 16.49
CA TYR A 472 -2.52 15.05 17.35
C TYR A 472 -1.39 15.58 18.25
N SER A 473 -0.19 14.99 18.20
CA SER A 473 0.99 15.48 18.94
C SER A 473 2.16 15.88 18.03
N GLY A 474 2.01 15.75 16.71
CA GLY A 474 3.04 16.08 15.71
C GLY A 474 4.02 14.92 15.47
N ARG A 475 5.00 15.14 14.58
CA ARG A 475 5.92 14.07 14.10
C ARG A 475 7.34 14.56 13.89
N TYR A 476 8.30 13.72 14.19
CA TYR A 476 9.70 13.89 13.81
C TYR A 476 10.02 13.01 12.60
N HIS A 477 10.76 13.54 11.62
CA HIS A 477 11.36 12.70 10.56
C HIS A 477 12.70 12.10 10.95
N PHE A 478 13.48 12.83 11.77
CA PHE A 478 14.86 12.49 12.10
C PHE A 478 15.02 12.10 13.57
N PRO A 479 15.98 11.23 13.90
CA PRO A 479 16.21 10.79 15.27
C PRO A 479 16.86 11.88 16.13
N PRO A 480 16.77 11.78 17.47
CA PRO A 480 17.53 12.62 18.38
C PRO A 480 19.03 12.62 18.03
N GLY A 481 19.64 13.80 17.96
CA GLY A 481 21.04 13.97 17.58
C GLY A 481 21.25 14.40 16.12
N ASP A 482 20.23 14.26 15.26
CA ASP A 482 20.26 14.85 13.91
C ASP A 482 19.92 16.35 13.96
N HIS A 483 20.72 17.16 13.26
CA HIS A 483 20.53 18.62 13.23
C HIS A 483 19.23 19.05 12.54
N ARG A 484 18.69 18.25 11.61
CA ARG A 484 17.46 18.54 10.87
C ARG A 484 16.20 18.34 11.69
N ARG A 485 16.28 17.57 12.79
CA ARG A 485 15.13 17.08 13.57
C ARG A 485 14.13 18.17 13.98
N ASN A 486 14.61 19.27 14.55
CA ASN A 486 13.71 20.30 15.08
C ASN A 486 13.21 21.26 13.98
N ALA A 487 14.00 21.46 12.92
CA ALA A 487 13.64 22.33 11.81
C ALA A 487 12.55 21.71 10.91
N THR A 488 12.40 20.40 10.95
CA THR A 488 11.46 19.61 10.15
C THR A 488 10.37 18.96 11.00
N LEU A 489 10.18 19.41 12.26
CA LEU A 489 9.08 18.91 13.08
C LEU A 489 7.75 19.21 12.38
N GLU A 490 6.99 18.17 12.06
CA GLU A 490 5.63 18.33 11.58
C GLU A 490 4.72 18.66 12.76
N PRO A 491 3.95 19.75 12.70
CA PRO A 491 3.08 20.14 13.80
C PRO A 491 1.88 19.17 13.92
N PRO A 492 1.25 19.11 15.11
CA PRO A 492 -0.03 18.43 15.29
C PRO A 492 -1.07 18.84 14.25
N VAL A 493 -1.85 17.89 13.74
CA VAL A 493 -3.01 18.25 12.90
C VAL A 493 -4.09 18.95 13.72
N THR A 494 -4.86 19.81 13.07
CA THR A 494 -5.94 20.56 13.72
C THR A 494 -7.28 19.83 13.73
N GLU A 495 -7.47 18.86 12.82
CA GLU A 495 -8.73 18.12 12.61
C GLU A 495 -8.53 16.61 12.40
#